data_AF-A0A820G8L9-F1
#
_entry.id   AF-A0A820G8L9-F1
#
_cell.length_a   1.000
_cell.length_b   1.000
_cell.length_c   1.000
_cell.angle_alpha   90.00
_cell.angle_beta   90.00
_cell.angle_gamma   90.00
#
_symmetry.space_group_name_H-M   'P 1'
#
loop_
_entity.id
_entity.type
_entity.pdbx_description
1 polymer ?
#
loop_
_entity_poly.entity_id
_entity_poly.type
_entity_poly.pdbx_seq_one_letter_code
_entity_poly.pdbx_strand_id
1 'polypeptide(L)'
;MESMAFIDAVNSNDVVAQTVRCSFDVHLLEIIGTLTLGGTLIMLRPDGILDLEYFSSVIKEKQITCIQAVPSLFRNLFNVFIETCQSIRSLRLRSLCISGEAFTPDLSKVLASYTEEKCLIWNIYGPAETINSTFQRIYPAAKTTMIPIGLPMPSELYLGGVGVFAGYLERDDLTAKALVEIDGELFYRTGDLVRMDNNGLLHYQGRKDHQIKLHGQRIELGEIEQCLLKTSISACVVMKWNDDYLVAYVQSSHIN
;
A
#
# COMPACT_ATOMS: atom_id res chain seq x y z
N MET A 1 -2.39 -20.64 -13.67
CA MET A 1 -2.56 -20.33 -12.24
C MET A 1 -2.04 -18.93 -12.10
N GLU A 2 -2.93 -17.94 -12.08
CA GLU A 2 -2.55 -16.53 -12.04
C GLU A 2 -1.89 -16.27 -10.68
N SER A 3 -0.61 -15.89 -10.69
CA SER A 3 0.19 -15.75 -9.48
C SER A 3 -0.18 -14.46 -8.74
N MET A 4 -0.08 -14.47 -7.41
CA MET A 4 0.00 -13.26 -6.61
C MET A 4 1.46 -12.80 -6.54
N ALA A 5 1.71 -11.49 -6.49
CA ALA A 5 3.07 -10.93 -6.35
C ALA A 5 3.91 -11.60 -5.26
N PHE A 6 3.26 -11.95 -4.15
CA PHE A 6 3.91 -12.58 -3.00
C PHE A 6 4.37 -14.02 -3.30
N ILE A 7 3.58 -14.78 -4.08
CA ILE A 7 3.94 -16.14 -4.51
C ILE A 7 5.15 -16.09 -5.45
N ASP A 8 5.26 -15.07 -6.28
CA ASP A 8 6.43 -14.89 -7.15
C ASP A 8 7.65 -14.31 -6.40
N ALA A 9 7.42 -13.63 -5.28
CA ALA A 9 8.47 -13.03 -4.46
C ALA A 9 9.11 -13.99 -3.45
N VAL A 10 8.37 -14.99 -2.95
CA VAL A 10 8.75 -15.82 -1.79
C VAL A 10 8.75 -17.31 -2.13
N ASN A 11 9.75 -18.05 -1.66
CA ASN A 11 9.85 -19.51 -1.73
C ASN A 11 10.47 -20.10 -0.45
N SER A 12 10.73 -21.41 -0.43
CA SER A 12 11.23 -22.12 0.74
C SER A 12 12.62 -21.69 1.24
N ASN A 13 13.37 -20.92 0.45
CA ASN A 13 14.69 -20.39 0.83
C ASN A 13 14.62 -18.94 1.33
N ASP A 14 13.43 -18.34 1.40
CA ASP A 14 13.23 -16.97 1.81
C ASP A 14 13.04 -16.82 3.31
N VAL A 15 13.54 -15.69 3.81
CA VAL A 15 13.36 -15.23 5.18
C VAL A 15 12.59 -13.92 5.10
N VAL A 16 11.34 -13.93 5.56
CA VAL A 16 10.42 -12.79 5.50
C VAL A 16 10.34 -12.15 6.88
N ALA A 17 10.44 -10.82 6.96
CA ALA A 17 10.18 -10.10 8.20
C ALA A 17 8.69 -9.83 8.35
N GLN A 18 8.11 -10.14 9.51
CA GLN A 18 6.74 -9.70 9.86
C GLN A 18 6.78 -8.22 10.20
N THR A 19 6.49 -7.39 9.20
CA THR A 19 6.62 -5.94 9.27
C THR A 19 5.28 -5.24 9.42
N VAL A 20 4.19 -5.91 9.06
CA VAL A 20 2.84 -5.35 9.08
C VAL A 20 2.11 -5.75 10.37
N ARG A 21 1.49 -4.75 11.02
CA ARG A 21 0.66 -4.95 12.22
C ARG A 21 -0.58 -5.77 11.88
N CYS A 22 -1.08 -6.56 12.84
CA CYS A 22 -2.24 -7.43 12.66
C CYS A 22 -3.56 -6.71 12.30
N SER A 23 -3.62 -5.39 12.47
CA SER A 23 -4.76 -4.58 12.06
C SER A 23 -4.84 -4.30 10.55
N PHE A 24 -3.81 -4.67 9.78
CA PHE A 24 -3.77 -4.48 8.33
C PHE A 24 -3.75 -5.84 7.63
N ASP A 25 -4.59 -6.02 6.62
CA ASP A 25 -4.73 -7.23 5.80
C ASP A 25 -3.41 -7.87 5.35
N VAL A 26 -2.43 -7.08 4.91
CA VAL A 26 -1.12 -7.56 4.42
C VAL A 26 -0.38 -8.43 5.45
N HIS A 27 -0.63 -8.28 6.76
CA HIS A 27 -0.01 -9.12 7.79
C HIS A 27 -0.29 -10.61 7.59
N LEU A 28 -1.48 -10.96 7.07
CA LEU A 28 -1.84 -12.35 6.80
C LEU A 28 -1.03 -12.93 5.65
N LEU A 29 -0.67 -12.11 4.66
CA LEU A 29 0.19 -12.53 3.56
C LEU A 29 1.62 -12.79 4.04
N GLU A 30 2.15 -11.93 4.91
CA GLU A 30 3.47 -12.19 5.53
C GLU A 30 3.46 -13.52 6.30
N ILE A 31 2.43 -13.79 7.10
CA ILE A 31 2.38 -15.01 7.92
C ILE A 31 2.05 -16.24 7.05
N ILE A 32 0.86 -16.28 6.48
CA ILE A 32 0.32 -17.46 5.80
C ILE A 32 1.08 -17.70 4.51
N GLY A 33 1.36 -16.64 3.73
CA GLY A 33 2.12 -16.76 2.49
C GLY A 33 3.51 -17.35 2.74
N THR A 34 4.24 -16.85 3.75
CA THR A 34 5.57 -17.39 4.07
C THR A 34 5.51 -18.84 4.49
N LEU A 35 4.63 -19.17 5.44
CA LEU A 35 4.56 -20.51 6.02
C LEU A 35 4.05 -21.57 5.03
N THR A 36 3.11 -21.21 4.15
CA THR A 36 2.59 -22.13 3.12
C THR A 36 3.58 -22.37 1.98
N LEU A 37 4.47 -21.41 1.70
CA LEU A 37 5.53 -21.54 0.69
C LEU A 37 6.83 -22.16 1.26
N GLY A 38 6.82 -22.55 2.55
CA GLY A 38 7.95 -23.19 3.22
C GLY A 38 9.08 -22.24 3.63
N GLY A 39 8.85 -20.93 3.57
CA GLY A 39 9.82 -19.91 3.99
C GLY A 39 9.91 -19.80 5.51
N THR A 40 10.85 -18.96 5.97
CA THR A 40 11.03 -18.64 7.40
C THR A 40 10.46 -17.27 7.71
N LEU A 41 9.58 -17.16 8.70
CA LEU A 41 9.05 -15.89 9.19
C LEU A 41 9.84 -15.39 10.40
N ILE A 42 10.29 -14.15 10.37
CA ILE A 42 10.95 -13.46 11.47
C ILE A 42 9.98 -12.47 12.10
N MET A 43 9.53 -12.79 13.31
CA MET A 43 8.69 -11.89 14.11
C MET A 43 9.53 -10.75 14.67
N LEU A 44 9.21 -9.53 14.27
CA LEU A 44 9.79 -8.33 14.90
C LEU A 44 9.16 -8.10 16.27
N ARG A 45 9.87 -7.38 17.15
CA ARG A 45 9.25 -6.81 18.36
C ARG A 45 8.16 -5.79 17.96
N PRO A 46 7.18 -5.51 18.83
CA PRO A 46 6.21 -4.44 18.60
C PRO A 46 6.91 -3.14 18.21
N ASP A 47 6.41 -2.50 17.14
CA ASP A 47 6.97 -1.27 16.55
C ASP A 47 8.44 -1.35 16.11
N GLY A 48 9.01 -2.56 16.06
CA GLY A 48 10.41 -2.78 15.68
C GLY A 48 10.76 -2.25 14.29
N ILE A 49 9.80 -2.18 13.36
CA ILE A 49 10.03 -1.58 12.05
C ILE A 49 10.26 -0.06 12.09
N LEU A 50 9.76 0.64 13.11
CA LEU A 50 9.97 2.08 13.29
C LEU A 50 11.32 2.40 13.92
N ASP A 51 11.90 1.44 14.63
CA ASP A 51 13.28 1.52 15.13
C ASP A 51 14.24 1.06 14.04
N LEU A 52 14.75 2.03 13.28
CA LEU A 52 15.52 1.78 12.07
C LEU A 52 16.89 1.14 12.36
N GLU A 53 17.48 1.38 13.53
CA GLU A 53 18.73 0.73 13.95
C GLU A 53 18.50 -0.75 14.28
N TYR A 54 17.48 -1.04 15.09
CA TYR A 54 17.07 -2.41 15.40
C TYR A 54 16.66 -3.18 14.14
N PHE A 55 15.86 -2.58 13.28
CA PHE A 55 15.40 -3.27 12.09
C PHE A 55 16.55 -3.52 11.10
N SER A 56 17.50 -2.58 10.98
CA SER A 56 18.73 -2.77 10.23
C SER A 56 19.58 -3.92 10.77
N SER A 57 19.72 -4.06 12.10
CA SER A 57 20.45 -5.20 12.69
C SER A 57 19.73 -6.53 12.43
N VAL A 58 18.40 -6.58 12.58
CA VAL A 58 17.61 -7.79 12.28
C VAL A 58 17.76 -8.20 10.82
N ILE A 59 17.70 -7.26 9.88
CA ILE A 59 17.86 -7.54 8.44
C ILE A 59 19.20 -8.22 8.16
N LYS A 60 20.27 -7.73 8.78
CA LYS A 60 21.62 -8.31 8.65
C LYS A 60 21.75 -9.65 9.36
N GLU A 61 21.40 -9.72 10.63
CA GLU A 61 21.63 -10.92 11.46
C GLU A 61 20.76 -12.10 11.02
N LYS A 62 19.50 -11.83 10.66
CA LYS A 62 18.54 -12.86 10.23
C LYS A 62 18.55 -13.09 8.72
N GLN A 63 19.39 -12.37 7.98
CA GLN A 63 19.55 -12.52 6.53
C GLN A 63 18.21 -12.41 5.78
N ILE A 64 17.43 -11.38 6.13
CA ILE A 64 16.11 -11.13 5.54
C ILE A 64 16.21 -11.01 4.02
N THR A 65 15.31 -11.67 3.31
CA THR A 65 15.26 -11.71 1.84
C THR A 65 14.04 -10.98 1.28
N CYS A 66 12.94 -10.87 2.03
CA CYS A 66 11.73 -10.16 1.62
C CYS A 66 11.22 -9.22 2.72
N ILE A 67 10.86 -8.00 2.32
CA ILE A 67 10.24 -6.98 3.19
C ILE A 67 8.99 -6.46 2.50
N GLN A 68 7.91 -6.29 3.27
CA GLN A 68 6.71 -5.57 2.81
C GLN A 68 6.56 -4.26 3.58
N ALA A 69 6.41 -3.14 2.89
CA ALA A 69 6.18 -1.87 3.57
C ALA A 69 5.50 -0.85 2.64
N VAL A 70 5.04 0.24 3.24
CA VAL A 70 4.45 1.37 2.50
C VAL A 70 5.55 2.28 1.94
N PRO A 71 5.31 2.99 0.82
CA PRO A 71 6.27 3.92 0.22
C PRO A 71 6.92 4.90 1.21
N SER A 72 6.14 5.55 2.08
CA SER A 72 6.63 6.49 3.09
C SER A 72 7.63 5.84 4.07
N LEU A 73 7.36 4.62 4.51
CA LEU A 73 8.25 3.87 5.41
C LEU A 73 9.54 3.44 4.71
N PHE A 74 9.47 3.03 3.44
CA PHE A 74 10.67 2.73 2.65
C PHE A 74 11.59 3.94 2.51
N ARG A 75 11.05 5.16 2.34
CA ARG A 75 11.89 6.38 2.31
C ARG A 75 12.71 6.53 3.59
N ASN A 76 12.06 6.37 4.74
CA ASN A 76 12.71 6.53 6.04
C ASN A 76 13.77 5.44 6.28
N LEU A 77 13.42 4.18 5.98
CA LEU A 77 14.34 3.05 6.04
C LEU A 77 15.60 3.30 5.21
N PHE A 78 15.44 3.80 3.98
CA PHE A 78 16.57 4.00 3.09
C PHE A 78 17.53 5.09 3.54
N ASN A 79 17.02 6.20 4.07
CA ASN A 79 17.88 7.25 4.62
C ASN A 79 18.82 6.67 5.69
N VAL A 80 18.30 5.83 6.58
CA VAL A 80 19.13 5.17 7.61
C VAL A 80 20.04 4.10 7.03
N PHE A 81 19.59 3.30 6.06
CA PHE A 81 20.46 2.30 5.41
C PHE A 81 21.65 2.93 4.67
N ILE A 82 21.43 4.07 4.01
CA ILE A 82 22.48 4.84 3.34
C ILE A 82 23.51 5.32 4.36
N GLU A 83 23.05 5.85 5.49
CA GLU A 83 23.92 6.36 6.56
C GLU A 83 24.68 5.25 7.29
N THR A 84 24.03 4.11 7.58
CA THR A 84 24.58 3.07 8.46
C THR A 84 25.24 1.89 7.75
N CYS A 85 24.85 1.56 6.52
CA CYS A 85 25.22 0.29 5.89
C CYS A 85 26.12 0.44 4.66
N GLN A 86 26.37 1.67 4.19
CA GLN A 86 27.11 2.01 2.97
C GLN A 86 26.54 1.42 1.66
N SER A 87 25.88 0.25 1.65
CA SER A 87 25.14 -0.32 0.51
C SER A 87 24.23 -1.50 0.90
N ILE A 88 23.00 -1.52 0.34
CA ILE A 88 22.07 -2.68 0.37
C ILE A 88 22.74 -3.94 -0.23
N ARG A 89 23.76 -3.80 -1.08
CA ARG A 89 24.44 -4.93 -1.72
C ARG A 89 24.98 -5.97 -0.73
N SER A 90 25.32 -5.54 0.49
CA SER A 90 25.77 -6.43 1.58
C SER A 90 24.66 -7.30 2.18
N LEU A 91 23.39 -6.97 1.93
CA LEU A 91 22.22 -7.66 2.45
C LEU A 91 21.77 -8.79 1.51
N ARG A 92 21.05 -9.78 2.05
CA ARG A 92 20.45 -10.88 1.29
C ARG A 92 19.09 -10.53 0.65
N LEU A 93 18.71 -9.26 0.68
CA LEU A 93 17.44 -8.77 0.16
C LEU A 93 17.28 -9.14 -1.32
N ARG A 94 16.14 -9.74 -1.63
CA ARG A 94 15.78 -10.32 -2.92
C ARG A 94 14.46 -9.77 -3.45
N SER A 95 13.55 -9.34 -2.58
CA SER A 95 12.30 -8.69 -2.97
C SER A 95 11.84 -7.61 -1.99
N LEU A 96 11.40 -6.48 -2.52
CA LEU A 96 10.71 -5.41 -1.80
C LEU A 96 9.28 -5.34 -2.32
N CYS A 97 8.31 -5.60 -1.45
CA CYS A 97 6.89 -5.49 -1.76
C CYS A 97 6.36 -4.15 -1.24
N ILE A 98 5.90 -3.31 -2.14
CA ILE A 98 5.47 -1.95 -1.83
C ILE A 98 3.96 -1.87 -2.06
N SER A 99 3.20 -1.57 -1.02
CA SER A 99 1.74 -1.46 -1.11
C SER A 99 1.20 -0.37 -0.18
N GLY A 100 -0.11 -0.14 -0.22
CA GLY A 100 -0.78 0.74 0.74
C GLY A 100 -0.74 2.23 0.42
N GLU A 101 0.21 2.75 -0.38
CA GLU A 101 0.22 4.12 -0.90
C GLU A 101 0.63 4.18 -2.37
N ALA A 102 0.49 5.34 -3.01
CA ALA A 102 0.95 5.53 -4.38
C ALA A 102 2.49 5.45 -4.44
N PHE A 103 3.01 4.55 -5.28
CA PHE A 103 4.43 4.40 -5.51
C PHE A 103 4.92 5.46 -6.52
N THR A 104 5.80 6.36 -6.08
CA THR A 104 6.21 7.52 -6.90
C THR A 104 7.46 7.25 -7.75
N PRO A 105 7.60 7.90 -8.93
CA PRO A 105 8.79 7.77 -9.77
C PRO A 105 10.11 8.09 -9.04
N ASP A 106 10.11 9.08 -8.14
CA ASP A 106 11.31 9.45 -7.39
C ASP A 106 11.73 8.36 -6.40
N LEU A 107 10.77 7.74 -5.71
CA LEU A 107 11.08 6.58 -4.86
C LEU A 107 11.58 5.42 -5.71
N SER A 108 10.97 5.17 -6.88
CA SER A 108 11.44 4.14 -7.80
C SER A 108 12.89 4.34 -8.22
N LYS A 109 13.31 5.58 -8.54
CA LYS A 109 14.70 5.90 -8.90
C LYS A 109 15.66 5.68 -7.73
N VAL A 110 15.26 6.12 -6.54
CA VAL A 110 16.05 5.91 -5.32
C VAL A 110 16.24 4.42 -5.08
N LEU A 111 15.16 3.64 -5.03
CA LEU A 111 15.25 2.19 -4.81
C LEU A 111 16.10 1.49 -5.89
N ALA A 112 15.85 1.81 -7.16
CA ALA A 112 16.60 1.26 -8.29
C ALA A 112 18.13 1.46 -8.17
N SER A 113 18.56 2.62 -7.68
CA SER A 113 19.99 2.94 -7.50
C SER A 113 20.70 2.08 -6.46
N TYR A 114 19.95 1.48 -5.52
CA TYR A 114 20.52 0.66 -4.46
C TYR A 114 20.23 -0.84 -4.59
N THR A 115 19.17 -1.23 -5.30
CA THR A 115 18.76 -2.64 -5.44
C THR A 115 19.35 -3.34 -6.66
N GLU A 116 19.65 -2.60 -7.74
CA GLU A 116 20.10 -3.13 -9.05
C GLU A 116 19.30 -4.39 -9.49
N GLU A 117 19.94 -5.34 -10.19
CA GLU A 117 19.31 -6.61 -10.61
C GLU A 117 19.15 -7.62 -9.45
N LYS A 118 19.78 -7.39 -8.29
CA LYS A 118 19.81 -8.34 -7.17
C LYS A 118 18.48 -8.41 -6.43
N CYS A 119 17.78 -7.28 -6.30
CA CYS A 119 16.56 -7.17 -5.52
C CYS A 119 15.40 -6.63 -6.36
N LEU A 120 14.32 -7.41 -6.41
CA LEU A 120 13.12 -7.09 -7.19
C LEU A 120 12.23 -6.12 -6.43
N ILE A 121 11.70 -5.11 -7.11
CA ILE A 121 10.73 -4.18 -6.54
C ILE A 121 9.36 -4.50 -7.13
N TRP A 122 8.40 -4.76 -6.25
CA TRP A 122 7.01 -5.04 -6.59
C TRP A 122 6.15 -3.89 -6.12
N ASN A 123 5.52 -3.18 -7.06
CA ASN A 123 4.46 -2.23 -6.74
C ASN A 123 3.13 -2.99 -6.71
N ILE A 124 2.49 -3.04 -5.56
CA ILE A 124 1.30 -3.86 -5.30
C ILE A 124 0.16 -2.94 -4.90
N TYR A 125 -0.99 -3.15 -5.53
CA TYR A 125 -2.21 -2.42 -5.26
C TYR A 125 -3.30 -3.39 -4.82
N GLY A 126 -4.02 -3.00 -3.78
CA GLY A 126 -5.23 -3.68 -3.34
C GLY A 126 -5.86 -2.94 -2.15
N PRO A 127 -7.17 -2.70 -2.16
CA PRO A 127 -7.92 -2.37 -0.95
C PRO A 127 -8.10 -3.61 -0.06
N ALA A 128 -8.50 -3.40 1.20
CA ALA A 128 -8.69 -4.49 2.17
C ALA A 128 -9.78 -5.49 1.71
N GLU A 129 -10.72 -5.02 0.90
CA GLU A 129 -11.84 -5.78 0.35
C GLU A 129 -11.43 -6.79 -0.74
N THR A 130 -10.21 -6.68 -1.28
CA THR A 130 -9.73 -7.56 -2.36
C THR A 130 -8.25 -7.94 -2.25
N ILE A 131 -7.58 -7.57 -1.16
CA ILE A 131 -6.21 -7.91 -0.72
C ILE A 131 -5.19 -8.09 -1.87
N ASN A 132 -4.33 -7.09 -2.11
CA ASN A 132 -3.25 -7.15 -3.12
C ASN A 132 -3.68 -7.61 -4.52
N SER A 133 -4.73 -6.99 -5.05
CA SER A 133 -5.45 -7.38 -6.26
C SER A 133 -4.68 -7.21 -7.57
N THR A 134 -3.74 -6.27 -7.65
CA THR A 134 -2.86 -6.11 -8.81
C THR A 134 -1.43 -5.85 -8.38
N PHE A 135 -0.48 -6.22 -9.24
CA PHE A 135 0.93 -5.96 -8.98
C PHE A 135 1.69 -5.75 -10.28
N GLN A 136 2.77 -4.98 -10.16
CA GLN A 136 3.68 -4.70 -11.26
C GLN A 136 5.11 -4.82 -10.76
N ARG A 137 5.92 -5.62 -11.46
CA ARG A 137 7.37 -5.63 -11.27
C ARG A 137 7.96 -4.35 -11.86
N ILE A 138 8.74 -3.65 -11.05
CA ILE A 138 9.40 -2.41 -11.44
C ILE A 138 10.85 -2.73 -11.83
N TYR A 139 11.19 -2.45 -13.09
CA TYR A 139 12.57 -2.59 -13.57
C TYR A 139 13.33 -1.27 -13.39
N PRO A 140 14.58 -1.29 -12.88
CA PRO A 140 15.42 -0.10 -12.62
C PRO A 140 15.67 0.88 -13.78
N ALA A 141 15.17 0.62 -15.00
CA ALA A 141 15.46 1.38 -16.22
C ALA A 141 14.26 2.08 -16.88
N ALA A 142 13.05 2.02 -16.30
CA ALA A 142 11.87 2.61 -16.93
C ALA A 142 11.88 4.15 -16.83
N LYS A 143 12.38 4.82 -17.89
CA LYS A 143 12.20 6.26 -18.12
C LYS A 143 10.76 6.53 -18.56
N THR A 144 9.83 6.63 -17.62
CA THR A 144 8.47 7.08 -17.93
C THR A 144 8.21 8.43 -17.29
N THR A 145 8.11 9.46 -18.14
CA THR A 145 7.79 10.85 -17.78
C THR A 145 6.52 11.38 -18.49
N MET A 146 5.86 10.54 -19.30
CA MET A 146 4.54 10.68 -19.97
C MET A 146 4.19 12.04 -20.63
N ILE A 147 4.04 12.10 -21.98
CA ILE A 147 3.20 13.11 -22.70
C ILE A 147 2.63 12.54 -24.05
N PRO A 148 1.61 13.14 -24.75
CA PRO A 148 0.23 12.61 -24.86
C PRO A 148 -0.38 12.60 -26.30
N ILE A 149 -1.65 12.18 -26.48
CA ILE A 149 -2.51 12.53 -27.66
C ILE A 149 -4.03 12.65 -27.34
N GLY A 150 -4.38 12.89 -26.08
CA GLY A 150 -5.78 12.84 -25.61
C GLY A 150 -6.14 11.43 -25.14
N LEU A 151 -6.84 11.32 -24.01
CA LEU A 151 -7.07 10.06 -23.29
C LEU A 151 -8.54 9.97 -22.85
N PRO A 152 -9.12 8.76 -22.76
CA PRO A 152 -10.42 8.56 -22.13
C PRO A 152 -10.40 9.13 -20.70
N MET A 153 -11.51 9.73 -20.29
CA MET A 153 -11.70 10.23 -18.93
C MET A 153 -11.30 9.16 -17.90
N PRO A 154 -10.63 9.51 -16.78
CA PRO A 154 -10.37 8.58 -15.69
C PRO A 154 -11.66 7.83 -15.33
N SER A 155 -11.60 6.49 -15.35
CA SER A 155 -12.73 5.63 -15.03
C SER A 155 -12.58 5.07 -13.63
N GLU A 156 -13.71 4.86 -12.97
CA GLU A 156 -13.75 4.21 -11.67
C GLU A 156 -13.36 2.73 -11.80
N LEU A 157 -12.44 2.27 -10.94
CA LEU A 157 -11.93 0.90 -10.94
C LEU A 157 -12.88 -0.01 -10.16
N TYR A 158 -13.28 -1.11 -10.79
CA TYR A 158 -14.05 -2.21 -10.19
C TYR A 158 -13.19 -3.47 -10.21
N LEU A 159 -13.22 -4.23 -9.10
CA LEU A 159 -12.44 -5.45 -8.94
C LEU A 159 -13.38 -6.65 -8.79
N GLY A 160 -13.27 -7.62 -9.69
CA GLY A 160 -14.04 -8.87 -9.65
C GLY A 160 -13.18 -10.08 -9.29
N GLY A 161 -13.81 -11.25 -9.21
CA GLY A 161 -13.15 -12.54 -9.01
C GLY A 161 -13.16 -13.05 -7.56
N VAL A 162 -12.51 -14.19 -7.34
CA VAL A 162 -12.58 -14.97 -6.08
C VAL A 162 -12.03 -14.24 -4.84
N GLY A 163 -11.25 -13.18 -5.05
CA GLY A 163 -10.68 -12.36 -3.97
C GLY A 163 -11.63 -11.29 -3.42
N VAL A 164 -12.81 -11.10 -4.03
CA VAL A 164 -13.81 -10.14 -3.54
C VAL A 164 -14.38 -10.61 -2.20
N PHE A 165 -14.29 -9.75 -1.19
CA PHE A 165 -14.90 -9.97 0.12
C PHE A 165 -16.40 -10.30 0.08
N ALA A 166 -16.90 -10.97 1.11
CA ALA A 166 -18.33 -11.33 1.21
C ALA A 166 -19.25 -10.13 1.53
N GLY A 167 -18.69 -9.04 2.06
CA GLY A 167 -19.42 -7.86 2.51
C GLY A 167 -18.90 -7.29 3.83
N TYR A 168 -19.44 -6.15 4.22
CA TYR A 168 -19.15 -5.52 5.51
C TYR A 168 -19.99 -6.17 6.61
N LEU A 169 -19.33 -6.55 7.71
CA LEU A 169 -19.97 -7.21 8.85
C LEU A 169 -21.12 -6.34 9.40
N GLU A 170 -22.32 -6.92 9.47
CA GLU A 170 -23.55 -6.28 9.98
C GLU A 170 -23.92 -4.96 9.29
N ARG A 171 -23.46 -4.76 8.05
CA ARG A 171 -23.65 -3.52 7.29
C ARG A 171 -24.10 -3.82 5.86
N ASP A 172 -25.27 -4.42 5.73
CA ASP A 172 -25.90 -4.73 4.44
C ASP A 172 -26.09 -3.48 3.56
N ASP A 173 -26.35 -2.33 4.19
CA ASP A 173 -26.50 -1.05 3.52
C ASP A 173 -25.21 -0.58 2.81
N LEU A 174 -24.04 -0.83 3.42
CA LEU A 174 -22.74 -0.53 2.80
C LEU A 174 -22.35 -1.62 1.81
N THR A 175 -22.64 -2.88 2.13
CA THR A 175 -22.34 -4.02 1.26
C THR A 175 -23.04 -3.87 -0.08
N ALA A 176 -24.34 -3.56 -0.08
CA ALA A 176 -25.12 -3.34 -1.30
C ALA A 176 -24.67 -2.12 -2.11
N LYS A 177 -24.00 -1.14 -1.49
CA LYS A 177 -23.41 0.02 -2.19
C LYS A 177 -22.03 -0.28 -2.77
N ALA A 178 -21.26 -1.15 -2.12
CA ALA A 178 -19.90 -1.48 -2.48
C ALA A 178 -19.81 -2.62 -3.49
N LEU A 179 -20.71 -3.60 -3.42
CA LEU A 179 -20.77 -4.72 -4.36
C LEU A 179 -21.77 -4.42 -5.47
N VAL A 180 -21.31 -4.49 -6.71
CA VAL A 180 -22.11 -4.26 -7.92
C VAL A 180 -22.10 -5.52 -8.76
N GLU A 181 -23.28 -5.97 -9.17
CA GLU A 181 -23.43 -7.10 -10.08
C GLU A 181 -23.29 -6.63 -11.54
N ILE A 182 -22.40 -7.27 -12.29
CA ILE A 182 -22.17 -7.02 -13.72
C ILE A 182 -22.12 -8.40 -14.39
N ASP A 183 -23.02 -8.63 -15.35
CA ASP A 183 -23.14 -9.90 -16.09
C ASP A 183 -23.23 -11.16 -15.21
N GLY A 184 -23.85 -11.04 -14.03
CA GLY A 184 -24.04 -12.13 -13.07
C GLY A 184 -22.85 -12.38 -12.15
N GLU A 185 -21.79 -11.59 -12.24
CA GLU A 185 -20.63 -11.63 -11.33
C GLU A 185 -20.60 -10.40 -10.41
N LEU A 186 -20.10 -10.59 -9.19
CA LEU A 186 -19.97 -9.52 -8.21
C LEU A 186 -18.61 -8.82 -8.34
N PHE A 187 -18.67 -7.49 -8.40
CA PHE A 187 -17.52 -6.61 -8.43
C PHE A 187 -17.51 -5.68 -7.22
N TYR A 188 -16.36 -5.51 -6.59
CA TYR A 188 -16.13 -4.46 -5.61
C TYR A 188 -15.85 -3.13 -6.30
N ARG A 189 -16.69 -2.13 -6.01
CA ARG A 189 -16.53 -0.74 -6.41
C ARG A 189 -15.49 -0.08 -5.50
N THR A 190 -14.27 0.13 -6.03
CA THR A 190 -13.17 0.63 -5.18
C THR A 190 -13.33 2.09 -4.80
N GLY A 191 -13.87 2.92 -5.71
CA GLY A 191 -13.84 4.39 -5.61
C GLY A 191 -12.53 5.02 -6.14
N ASP A 192 -11.58 4.21 -6.61
CA ASP A 192 -10.34 4.68 -7.22
C ASP A 192 -10.56 5.04 -8.70
N LEU A 193 -9.94 6.12 -9.14
CA LEU A 193 -9.89 6.54 -10.53
C LEU A 193 -8.60 6.04 -11.15
N VAL A 194 -8.71 5.33 -12.28
CA VAL A 194 -7.57 4.81 -13.03
C VAL A 194 -7.68 5.19 -14.50
N ARG A 195 -6.53 5.14 -15.17
CA ARG A 195 -6.43 5.24 -16.62
C ARG A 195 -5.68 4.04 -17.15
N MET A 196 -6.27 3.30 -18.07
CA MET A 196 -5.57 2.23 -18.78
C MET A 196 -4.75 2.82 -19.94
N ASP A 197 -3.52 2.34 -20.15
CA ASP A 197 -2.75 2.64 -21.35
C ASP A 197 -2.93 1.58 -22.44
N ASN A 198 -2.30 1.81 -23.61
CA ASN A 198 -2.43 0.92 -24.76
C ASN A 198 -1.83 -0.48 -24.54
N ASN A 199 -1.03 -0.66 -23.49
CA ASN A 199 -0.46 -1.95 -23.12
C ASN A 199 -1.31 -2.67 -22.05
N GLY A 200 -2.46 -2.10 -21.65
CA GLY A 200 -3.32 -2.64 -20.62
C GLY A 200 -2.88 -2.31 -19.19
N LEU A 201 -1.87 -1.46 -19.00
CA LEU A 201 -1.43 -1.08 -17.65
C LEU A 201 -2.34 -0.01 -17.06
N LEU A 202 -2.70 -0.17 -15.78
CA LEU A 202 -3.53 0.78 -15.05
C LEU A 202 -2.67 1.82 -14.32
N HIS A 203 -2.93 3.09 -14.63
CA HIS A 203 -2.30 4.25 -14.01
C HIS A 203 -3.28 4.88 -13.01
N TYR A 204 -3.00 4.75 -11.72
CA TYR A 204 -3.79 5.38 -10.65
C TYR A 204 -3.80 6.90 -10.80
N GLN A 205 -4.98 7.51 -10.70
CA GLN A 205 -5.21 8.96 -10.85
C GLN A 205 -5.73 9.63 -9.58
N GLY A 206 -6.21 8.87 -8.59
CA GLY A 206 -6.76 9.42 -7.36
C GLY A 206 -8.02 8.69 -6.90
N ARG A 207 -8.73 9.30 -5.95
CA ARG A 207 -10.02 8.86 -5.44
C ARG A 207 -11.13 9.70 -6.04
N LYS A 208 -12.30 9.09 -6.23
CA LYS A 208 -13.54 9.79 -6.55
C LYS A 208 -14.19 10.43 -5.31
N ASP A 209 -13.92 9.88 -4.13
CA ASP A 209 -14.41 10.37 -2.85
C ASP A 209 -13.31 11.07 -2.03
N HIS A 210 -13.62 11.42 -0.79
CA HIS A 210 -12.73 12.16 0.12
C HIS A 210 -11.84 11.25 0.96
N GLN A 211 -11.82 9.94 0.67
CA GLN A 211 -10.96 9.03 1.38
C GLN A 211 -9.49 9.32 1.04
N ILE A 212 -8.63 9.21 2.03
CA ILE A 212 -7.19 9.39 1.83
C ILE A 212 -6.38 8.22 2.37
N LYS A 213 -5.11 8.17 1.96
CA LYS A 213 -4.07 7.35 2.56
C LYS A 213 -3.03 8.26 3.21
N LEU A 214 -2.80 8.07 4.50
CA LEU A 214 -1.78 8.78 5.28
C LEU A 214 -0.90 7.77 6.00
N HIS A 215 0.38 7.72 5.66
CA HIS A 215 1.34 6.75 6.21
C HIS A 215 0.83 5.30 6.10
N GLY A 216 0.22 4.96 4.96
CA GLY A 216 -0.40 3.66 4.69
C GLY A 216 -1.77 3.41 5.33
N GLN A 217 -2.29 4.35 6.12
CA GLN A 217 -3.58 4.20 6.80
C GLN A 217 -4.70 4.76 5.92
N ARG A 218 -5.75 3.97 5.72
CA ARG A 218 -6.97 4.39 5.01
C ARG A 218 -7.83 5.20 5.98
N ILE A 219 -8.03 6.48 5.68
CA ILE A 219 -8.75 7.42 6.54
C ILE A 219 -9.94 8.01 5.78
N GLU A 220 -11.13 7.91 6.37
CA GLU A 220 -12.33 8.60 5.91
C GLU A 220 -12.40 9.98 6.56
N LEU A 221 -12.13 11.05 5.80
CA LEU A 221 -12.12 12.40 6.34
C LEU A 221 -13.48 12.80 6.95
N GLY A 222 -14.57 12.35 6.34
CA GLY A 222 -15.92 12.56 6.85
C GLY A 222 -16.17 11.92 8.22
N GLU A 223 -15.50 10.82 8.57
CA GLU A 223 -15.63 10.21 9.90
C GLU A 223 -15.06 11.14 10.99
N ILE A 224 -13.91 11.76 10.70
CA ILE A 224 -13.26 12.73 11.60
C ILE A 224 -14.15 13.97 11.74
N GLU A 225 -14.69 14.48 10.64
CA GLU A 225 -15.65 15.60 10.65
C GLU A 225 -16.87 15.29 11.53
N GLN A 226 -17.48 14.11 11.35
CA GLN A 226 -18.63 13.69 12.16
C GLN A 226 -18.29 13.54 13.65
N CYS A 227 -17.06 13.16 14.00
CA CYS A 227 -16.62 13.12 15.39
C CYS A 227 -16.44 14.53 15.97
N LEU A 228 -15.84 15.45 15.20
CA LEU A 228 -15.66 16.85 15.61
C LEU A 228 -17.01 17.56 15.80
N LEU A 229 -17.98 17.29 14.92
CA LEU A 229 -19.35 17.84 15.01
C LEU A 229 -20.14 17.37 16.24
N LYS A 230 -19.70 16.33 16.95
CA LYS A 230 -20.29 15.90 18.24
C LYS A 230 -19.80 16.74 19.44
N THR A 231 -18.91 17.69 19.21
CA THR A 231 -18.36 18.59 20.24
C THR A 231 -19.01 19.98 20.17
N SER A 232 -18.35 21.03 20.65
CA SER A 232 -18.80 22.42 20.53
C SER A 232 -18.56 23.04 19.14
N ILE A 233 -18.27 22.23 18.12
CA ILE A 233 -18.02 22.65 16.74
C ILE A 233 -19.32 22.55 15.92
N SER A 234 -19.70 23.62 15.22
CA SER A 234 -20.93 23.71 14.43
C SER A 234 -20.73 23.37 12.94
N ALA A 235 -19.53 23.58 12.42
CA ALA A 235 -19.13 23.18 11.08
C ALA A 235 -17.64 22.78 11.08
N CYS A 236 -17.29 21.77 10.29
CA CYS A 236 -15.91 21.34 10.13
C CYS A 236 -15.65 20.84 8.71
N VAL A 237 -14.46 21.11 8.20
CA VAL A 237 -13.88 20.44 7.03
C VAL A 237 -12.49 19.94 7.42
N VAL A 238 -12.23 18.66 7.17
CA VAL A 238 -10.91 18.05 7.39
C VAL A 238 -10.27 17.80 6.04
N MET A 239 -8.98 18.13 5.92
CA MET A 239 -8.23 17.88 4.70
C MET A 239 -6.83 17.35 5.01
N LYS A 240 -6.28 16.62 4.05
CA LYS A 240 -4.85 16.29 4.00
C LYS A 240 -4.07 17.54 3.61
N TRP A 241 -3.04 17.90 4.38
CA TRP A 241 -2.17 19.04 4.11
C TRP A 241 -0.71 18.61 4.06
N ASN A 242 0.01 19.10 3.04
CA ASN A 242 1.43 18.78 2.78
C ASN A 242 1.77 17.29 2.82
N ASP A 243 0.85 16.44 2.40
CA ASP A 243 0.97 14.97 2.36
C ASP A 243 1.21 14.22 3.68
N ASP A 244 1.51 14.93 4.77
CA ASP A 244 1.91 14.34 6.06
C ASP A 244 0.95 14.69 7.21
N TYR A 245 0.06 15.66 7.03
CA TYR A 245 -0.79 16.16 8.11
C TYR A 245 -2.27 16.11 7.76
N LEU A 246 -3.09 15.96 8.80
CA LEU A 246 -4.51 16.29 8.75
C LEU A 246 -4.70 17.67 9.39
N VAL A 247 -5.41 18.55 8.69
CA VAL A 247 -5.77 19.87 9.20
C VAL A 247 -7.29 19.97 9.18
N ALA A 248 -7.86 20.34 10.33
CA ALA A 248 -9.28 20.59 10.48
C ALA A 248 -9.53 22.11 10.56
N TYR A 249 -10.36 22.63 9.66
CA TYR A 249 -10.92 23.97 9.75
C TYR A 249 -12.27 23.86 10.44
N VAL A 250 -12.47 24.62 11.52
CA VAL A 250 -13.63 24.48 12.41
C VAL A 250 -14.32 25.81 12.65
N GLN A 251 -15.65 25.78 12.76
CA GLN A 251 -16.46 26.88 13.25
C GLN A 251 -16.99 26.52 14.64
N SER A 252 -16.79 27.41 15.61
CA SER A 252 -17.34 27.26 16.97
C SER A 252 -18.86 27.42 16.96
N SER A 253 -19.55 26.68 17.82
CA SER A 253 -20.98 26.89 18.10
C SER A 253 -21.24 28.14 18.94
N HIS A 254 -20.20 28.67 19.59
CA HIS A 254 -20.24 29.94 20.31
C HIS A 254 -19.64 31.03 19.44
N ILE A 255 -20.50 31.94 18.97
CA ILE A 255 -20.11 33.25 18.43
C ILE A 255 -19.81 34.12 19.65
N ASN A 256 -18.53 34.45 19.88
CA ASN A 256 -18.18 35.67 20.61
C ASN A 256 -17.94 36.78 19.60
#